data_AF-A0A9C9YTC0-F1
#
_entry.id   AF-A0A9C9YTC0-F1
#
_cell.length_a   1.000
_cell.length_b   1.000
_cell.length_c   1.000
_cell.angle_alpha   90.00
_cell.angle_beta   90.00
_cell.angle_gamma   90.00
#
_symmetry.space_group_name_H-M   'P 1'
#
loop_
_entity.id
_entity.type
_entity.pdbx_description
1 polymer ?
#
loop_
_entity_poly.entity_id
_entity_poly.type
_entity_poly.pdbx_seq_one_letter_code
_entity_poly.pdbx_strand_id
1 'polypeptide(L)' 'QADRYIAELDSCFETLSSNPKLGRERHDIKTGYRSFPVGAHVVFYRITNSGIEIIGIPHQREDPINHIDQIS' A
#
# COMPACT_ATOMS: atom_id res chain seq x y z
N GLN A 1 16.75 -13.76 -0.34
CA GLN A 1 16.30 -12.40 0.07
C GLN A 1 14.87 -12.13 -0.38
N ALA A 2 14.46 -12.65 -1.55
CA ALA A 2 13.07 -12.61 -2.03
C ALA A 2 12.06 -13.24 -1.04
N ASP A 3 12.34 -14.41 -0.47
CA ASP A 3 11.38 -15.12 0.39
C ASP A 3 10.98 -14.35 1.65
N ARG A 4 11.92 -13.61 2.26
CA ARG A 4 11.63 -12.75 3.42
C ARG A 4 10.76 -11.57 3.04
N TYR A 5 11.02 -10.96 1.89
CA TYR A 5 10.26 -9.83 1.40
C TYR A 5 8.81 -10.22 1.08
N ILE A 6 8.60 -11.37 0.43
CA ILE A 6 7.25 -11.89 0.16
C ILE A 6 6.52 -12.19 1.48
N ALA A 7 7.18 -12.82 2.45
CA ALA A 7 6.58 -13.09 3.76
C ALA A 7 6.19 -11.81 4.53
N GLU A 8 7.01 -10.75 4.44
CA GLU A 8 6.68 -9.44 5.03
C GLU A 8 5.47 -8.79 4.37
N LEU A 9 5.34 -8.90 3.05
CA LEU A 9 4.18 -8.42 2.31
C LEU A 9 2.92 -9.21 2.66
N ASP A 10 2.99 -10.54 2.70
CA ASP A 10 1.85 -11.39 3.05
C ASP A 10 1.32 -11.05 4.45
N SER A 11 2.21 -10.96 5.43
CA SER A 11 1.84 -10.56 6.79
C SER A 11 1.26 -9.14 6.86
N CYS A 12 1.80 -8.22 6.04
CA CYS A 12 1.24 -6.89 5.89
C CYS A 12 -0.18 -6.93 5.32
N PHE A 13 -0.43 -7.70 4.26
CA PHE A 13 -1.74 -7.79 3.63
C PHE A 13 -2.79 -8.43 4.56
N GLU A 14 -2.42 -9.44 5.34
CA GLU A 14 -3.28 -10.00 6.38
C GLU A 14 -3.64 -8.97 7.46
N THR A 15 -2.65 -8.17 7.88
CA THR A 15 -2.85 -7.11 8.86
C THR A 15 -3.77 -6.02 8.31
N LEU A 16 -3.54 -5.58 7.07
CA LEU A 16 -4.32 -4.52 6.42
C LEU A 16 -5.73 -4.99 6.02
N SER A 17 -5.91 -6.26 5.68
CA SER A 17 -7.26 -6.80 5.39
C SER A 17 -8.10 -6.86 6.68
N SER A 18 -7.47 -7.22 7.81
CA SER A 18 -8.11 -7.26 9.12
C SER A 18 -8.34 -5.87 9.72
N ASN A 19 -7.41 -4.93 9.50
CA ASN A 19 -7.48 -3.56 10.01
C ASN A 19 -7.20 -2.52 8.91
N PRO A 20 -8.13 -2.32 7.95
CA PRO A 20 -7.90 -1.48 6.77
C PRO A 20 -7.61 -0.01 7.07
N LYS A 21 -7.93 0.48 8.27
CA LYS A 21 -7.70 1.87 8.69
C LYS A 21 -6.30 2.11 9.28
N LEU A 22 -5.47 1.07 9.41
CA LEU A 22 -4.13 1.16 10.00
C LEU A 22 -3.16 2.00 9.14
N GLY A 23 -3.33 1.97 7.81
CA GLY A 23 -2.55 2.80 6.90
C GLY A 23 -2.92 4.28 6.99
N ARG A 24 -1.90 5.11 6.76
CA ARG A 24 -2.02 6.57 6.72
C ARG A 24 -2.84 6.99 5.51
N GLU A 25 -3.84 7.85 5.70
CA GLU A 25 -4.60 8.46 4.61
C GLU A 25 -3.69 9.34 3.75
N ARG A 26 -3.82 9.19 2.42
CA ARG A 26 -3.03 9.91 1.42
C ARG A 26 -3.90 10.78 0.55
N HIS A 27 -4.64 11.69 1.19
CA HIS A 27 -5.43 12.71 0.50
C HIS A 27 -4.57 13.65 -0.37
N ASP A 28 -3.26 13.72 -0.09
CA ASP A 28 -2.26 14.40 -0.91
C ASP A 28 -2.05 13.76 -2.29
N ILE A 29 -2.36 12.47 -2.44
CA ILE A 29 -2.29 11.75 -3.73
C ILE A 29 -3.69 11.63 -4.31
N LYS A 30 -4.62 11.02 -3.57
CA LYS A 30 -6.01 10.83 -4.00
C LYS A 30 -6.91 10.52 -2.82
N THR A 31 -8.10 11.09 -2.78
CA THR A 31 -9.09 10.81 -1.73
C THR A 31 -9.41 9.31 -1.68
N GLY A 32 -9.42 8.76 -0.45
CA GLY A 32 -9.67 7.33 -0.21
C GLY A 32 -8.43 6.44 -0.31
N TYR A 33 -7.27 6.97 -0.74
CA TYR A 33 -6.03 6.21 -0.77
C TYR A 33 -5.40 6.19 0.62
N ARG A 34 -4.72 5.08 0.91
CA ARG A 34 -3.96 4.84 2.13
C ARG A 34 -2.60 4.27 1.78
N SER A 35 -1.65 4.48 2.67
CA SER A 35 -0.29 3.93 2.56
C SER A 35 0.15 3.27 3.86
N PHE A 36 0.87 2.15 3.77
CA PHE A 36 1.47 1.47 4.91
C PHE A 36 2.93 1.07 4.61
N PRO A 37 3.90 1.42 5.48
CA PRO A 37 5.31 1.06 5.24
C PRO A 37 5.58 -0.42 5.53
N VAL A 38 6.35 -1.08 4.66
CA VAL A 38 6.83 -2.46 4.82
C VAL A 38 8.30 -2.51 4.45
N GLY A 39 9.17 -2.53 5.46
CA GLY A 39 10.62 -2.46 5.26
C GLY A 39 11.02 -1.21 4.48
N ALA A 40 11.63 -1.41 3.30
CA ALA A 40 12.03 -0.33 2.39
C ALA A 40 10.96 0.05 1.34
N HIS A 41 9.75 -0.50 1.42
CA HIS A 41 8.66 -0.28 0.48
C HIS A 41 7.45 0.35 1.16
N VAL A 42 6.55 0.90 0.37
CA VAL A 42 5.28 1.45 0.85
C VAL A 42 4.15 0.81 0.07
N VAL A 43 3.22 0.15 0.76
CA VAL A 43 2.01 -0.41 0.17
C VAL A 43 0.96 0.68 0.05
N PHE A 44 0.60 1.04 -1.17
CA PHE A 44 -0.57 1.89 -1.45
C PHE A 44 -1.79 1.02 -1.68
N TYR A 45 -2.89 1.38 -1.02
CA TYR A 45 -4.13 0.64 -1.11
C TYR A 45 -5.33 1.56 -0.89
N ARG A 46 -6.53 1.07 -1.21
CA ARG A 46 -7.79 1.70 -0.80
C ARG A 46 -8.69 0.68 -0.11
N ILE A 47 -9.60 1.19 0.72
CA ILE A 47 -10.63 0.36 1.35
C ILE A 47 -11.79 0.22 0.37
N THR A 48 -12.27 -1.00 0.17
CA THR A 48 -13.44 -1.33 -0.66
C THR A 48 -14.51 -2.02 0.20
N ASN A 49 -15.68 -2.27 -0.37
CA ASN A 49 -16.76 -2.99 0.34
C ASN A 49 -16.40 -4.44 0.69
N SER A 50 -15.38 -5.00 0.03
CA SER A 50 -14.97 -6.40 0.17
C SER A 50 -13.61 -6.55 0.87
N GLY A 51 -12.98 -5.46 1.31
CA GLY A 51 -11.68 -5.49 1.99
C GLY A 51 -10.77 -4.34 1.57
N ILE A 52 -9.55 -4.69 1.16
CA ILE A 52 -8.58 -3.74 0.61
C ILE A 52 -8.26 -4.09 -0.84
N GLU A 53 -7.94 -3.07 -1.63
CA GLU A 53 -7.38 -3.24 -2.96
C GLU A 53 -5.99 -2.61 -2.99
N ILE A 54 -4.98 -3.40 -3.37
CA ILE A 54 -3.60 -2.93 -3.48
C ILE A 54 -3.43 -2.21 -4.82
N ILE A 55 -2.95 -0.98 -4.75
CA ILE A 55 -2.78 -0.08 -5.90
C ILE A 55 -1.33 -0.14 -6.40
N GLY A 56 -0.36 -0.26 -5.50
CA GLY A 56 1.05 -0.36 -5.85
C GLY A 56 1.98 -0.46 -4.65
N ILE A 57 3.21 -0.91 -4.88
CA ILE A 57 4.22 -1.11 -3.84
C ILE A 57 5.55 -0.48 -4.28
N PRO A 58 5.64 0.86 -4.40
CA PRO A 58 6.88 1.55 -4.73
C PRO A 58 7.93 1.39 -3.62
N HIS A 59 9.20 1.49 -4.02
CA HIS A 59 10.29 1.60 -3.08
C HIS A 59 10.25 2.97 -2.41
N GLN A 60 10.47 3.06 -1.09
CA GLN A 60 10.30 4.27 -0.27
C GLN A 60 11.16 5.47 -0.71
N ARG A 61 12.13 5.26 -1.61
CA ARG A 61 13.01 6.29 -2.15
C ARG A 61 12.50 6.95 -3.43
N GLU A 62 11.43 6.43 -4.03
CA GLU A 62 10.81 7.03 -5.20
C GLU A 62 9.59 7.85 -4.78
N ASP A 63 9.50 9.09 -5.27
CA ASP A 63 8.34 9.95 -5.07
C ASP A 63 7.07 9.27 -5.60
N PRO A 64 6.10 8.90 -4.73
CA PRO A 64 4.92 8.13 -5.14
C PRO A 64 3.97 8.91 -6.06
N ILE A 65 4.18 10.22 -6.22
CA ILE A 65 3.31 11.13 -6.97
C ILE A 65 3.40 10.92 -8.49
N ASN A 66 4.51 10.42 -9.02
CA ASN A 66 4.71 10.38 -10.48
C ASN A 66 4.30 9.07 -11.18
N HIS A 67 4.01 7.98 -10.46
CA HIS A 67 3.80 6.66 -11.10
C HIS A 67 2.39 6.07 -10.96
N ILE A 68 1.58 6.55 -10.02
CA ILE A 68 0.29 5.92 -9.70
C ILE A 68 -0.85 6.39 -10.65
N ASP A 69 -0.69 7.51 -11.35
CA ASP A 69 -1.72 8.06 -12.25
C ASP A 69 -1.72 7.47 -13.68
N GLN A 70 -0.82 6.56 -14.03
CA GLN A 70 -0.77 5.97 -15.39
C GLN A 70 -1.60 4.69 -15.58
N ILE A 71 -2.27 4.19 -14.54
CA ILE A 71 -3.07 2.94 -14.61
C ILE A 71 -4.57 3.26 -14.47
N SER A 72 -5.07 4.24 -15.23
CA SER A 72 -6.51 4.50 -15.39
C SER A 72 -7.00 4.01 -16.76
#